data_AF-A0A7K8LM72-F1
#
_entry.id   AF-A0A7K8LM72-F1
#
_cell.length_a   1.000
_cell.length_b   1.000
_cell.length_c   1.000
_cell.angle_alpha   90.00
_cell.angle_beta   90.00
_cell.angle_gamma   90.00
#
_symmetry.space_group_name_H-M   'P 1'
#
loop_
_entity.id
_entity.type
_entity.pdbx_description
1 polymer ?
#
loop_
_entity_poly.entity_id
_entity_poly.type
_entity_poly.pdbx_seq_one_letter_code
_entity_poly.pdbx_strand_id
1 'polypeptide(L)' 'TLVHLTFLHETGSNNPLGIPSDCDKIPFHPYYTIKDILGFVLILSLLISLALF' A
#
# COMPACT_ATOMS: atom_id res chain seq x y z
N THR A 1 10.99 2.26 -10.51
CA THR A 1 10.06 2.48 -9.38
C THR A 1 9.85 3.96 -9.11
N LEU A 2 10.88 4.80 -9.00
CA LEU A 2 10.71 6.26 -8.78
C LEU A 2 9.85 6.96 -9.84
N VAL A 3 10.15 6.79 -11.14
CA VAL A 3 9.34 7.36 -12.24
C VAL A 3 7.89 6.87 -12.23
N HIS A 4 7.68 5.60 -11.85
CA HIS A 4 6.33 5.05 -11.73
C HIS A 4 5.56 5.70 -10.57
N LEU A 5 6.20 5.83 -9.40
CA LEU A 5 5.60 6.47 -8.24
C LEU A 5 5.34 7.96 -8.46
N THR A 6 6.20 8.67 -9.19
CA THR A 6 5.97 10.08 -9.52
C THR A 6 4.69 10.24 -10.34
N PHE A 7 4.47 9.42 -11.38
CA PHE A 7 3.23 9.49 -12.14
C PHE A 7 1.99 9.07 -11.33
N LEU A 8 2.13 8.08 -10.45
CA LEU A 8 1.05 7.68 -9.54
C LEU A 8 0.73 8.77 -8.51
N HIS A 9 1.71 9.53 -8.05
CA HIS A 9 1.50 10.65 -7.14
C HIS A 9 0.78 11.83 -7.81
N GLU A 10 1.00 12.07 -9.10
CA GLU A 10 0.28 13.11 -9.86
C GLU A 10 -1.22 12.81 -9.96
N THR A 11 -1.60 11.54 -10.19
CA THR A 11 -3.02 11.16 -10.33
C THR A 11 -3.67 10.68 -9.03
N GLY A 12 -2.87 10.23 -8.07
CA GLY A 12 -3.34 9.49 -6.90
C GLY A 12 -3.70 8.03 -7.20
N SER A 13 -3.96 7.26 -6.14
CA SER A 13 -4.39 5.86 -6.24
C SER A 13 -5.86 5.75 -6.61
N ASN A 14 -6.20 4.75 -7.41
CA ASN A 14 -7.59 4.35 -7.64
C ASN A 14 -8.17 3.60 -6.41
N ASN A 15 -9.48 3.44 -6.36
CA ASN A 15 -10.19 2.68 -5.33
C ASN A 15 -11.01 1.52 -5.95
N PRO A 16 -11.48 0.55 -5.13
CA PRO A 16 -12.17 -0.64 -5.62
C PRO A 16 -13.45 -0.37 -6.43
N LEU A 17 -14.09 0.78 -6.21
CA LEU A 17 -15.31 1.17 -6.93
C LEU A 17 -15.00 1.86 -8.27
N GLY A 18 -13.75 2.26 -8.50
CA GLY A 18 -13.33 2.92 -9.74
C GLY A 18 -13.94 4.31 -9.97
N ILE A 19 -14.54 4.91 -8.94
CA ILE A 19 -15.12 6.26 -8.97
C ILE A 19 -14.12 7.29 -8.40
N PRO A 20 -14.27 8.60 -8.65
CA PRO A 20 -13.40 9.60 -8.04
C PRO A 20 -13.45 9.55 -6.51
N SER A 21 -12.29 9.45 -5.87
CA SER A 21 -12.16 9.36 -4.40
C SER A 21 -11.78 10.69 -3.72
N ASP A 22 -11.80 11.82 -4.45
CA ASP A 22 -11.36 13.12 -3.94
C ASP A 22 -12.15 13.61 -2.72
N CYS A 23 -13.43 13.25 -2.62
CA CYS A 23 -14.29 13.63 -1.50
C CYS A 23 -13.94 12.92 -0.18
N ASP A 24 -13.35 11.72 -0.25
CA ASP A 24 -13.17 10.82 0.90
C ASP A 24 -11.69 10.44 1.11
N LYS A 25 -10.76 11.33 0.75
CA LYS A 25 -9.33 11.12 0.96
C LYS A 25 -8.97 11.18 2.44
N ILE A 26 -8.28 10.14 2.91
CA ILE A 26 -7.64 10.08 4.23
C ILE A 26 -6.11 10.21 4.09
N PRO A 27 -5.40 10.74 5.11
CA PRO A 27 -3.95 10.86 5.05
C PRO A 27 -3.27 9.48 5.03
N PHE A 28 -2.10 9.39 4.41
CA PHE A 28 -1.34 8.14 4.33
C PHE A 28 -0.96 7.60 5.71
N HIS A 29 -0.41 8.47 6.57
CA HIS A 29 -0.15 8.17 7.97
C HIS A 29 -1.33 8.64 8.84
N PRO A 30 -1.81 7.83 9.80
CA PRO A 30 -1.29 6.52 10.23
C PRO A 30 -1.88 5.32 9.46
N TYR A 31 -2.93 5.54 8.65
CA TYR A 31 -3.81 4.49 8.16
C TYR A 31 -3.13 3.47 7.25
N TYR A 32 -2.54 3.93 6.14
CA TYR A 32 -1.88 3.05 5.18
C TYR A 32 -0.52 2.58 5.69
N THR A 33 0.19 3.40 6.48
CA THR A 33 1.46 3.01 7.10
C THR A 33 1.31 1.76 7.97
N ILE A 34 0.31 1.71 8.85
CA ILE A 34 0.09 0.54 9.72
C ILE A 34 -0.35 -0.68 8.89
N LYS A 35 -1.23 -0.48 7.89
CA LYS A 35 -1.67 -1.54 6.98
C LYS A 35 -0.48 -2.19 6.25
N ASP A 36 0.44 -1.37 5.76
CA ASP A 36 1.61 -1.84 5.01
C ASP A 36 2.59 -2.59 5.93
N ILE A 37 2.81 -2.12 7.17
CA ILE A 37 3.64 -2.83 8.16
C ILE A 37 3.05 -4.20 8.46
N LEU A 38 1.73 -4.30 8.67
CA LEU A 38 1.06 -5.59 8.88
C LEU A 38 1.29 -6.54 7.69
N GLY A 39 1.10 -6.04 6.46
CA GLY A 39 1.35 -6.82 5.25
C GLY A 39 2.82 -7.27 5.13
N PHE A 40 3.77 -6.39 5.46
CA PHE A 40 5.19 -6.71 5.46
C PHE A 40 5.54 -7.81 6.47
N VAL A 41 5.00 -7.75 7.69
CA VAL A 41 5.21 -8.79 8.71
C VAL A 41 4.67 -10.14 8.25
N LEU A 42 3.50 -10.17 7.59
CA LEU A 42 2.92 -11.41 7.07
C LEU A 42 3.74 -12.03 5.93
N ILE A 43 4.25 -11.21 5.00
CA ILE A 43 5.10 -11.72 3.92
C ILE A 43 6.43 -12.21 4.48
N LEU A 44 7.00 -11.49 5.44
CA LEU A 44 8.27 -11.85 6.07
C LEU A 44 8.13 -13.14 6.88
N SER A 45 7.02 -13.33 7.60
CA SER A 45 6.77 -14.58 8.35
C SER A 45 6.62 -15.78 7.41
N LEU A 46 5.96 -15.61 6.26
CA LEU A 46 5.86 -16.66 5.25
C LEU A 46 7.23 -16.97 4.62
N LEU A 47 8.05 -15.95 4.36
CA LEU A 47 9.40 -16.13 3.87
C LEU A 47 10.28 -16.89 4.88
N ILE A 48 10.20 -16.53 6.16
CA ILE A 48 10.91 -17.24 7.24
C ILE A 48 10.44 -18.69 7.33
N SER A 49 9.13 -18.93 7.26
CA SER A 49 8.58 -20.29 7.27
C SER A 49 9.12 -21.13 6.11
N LEU A 50 9.28 -20.54 4.92
CA LEU A 50 9.86 -21.22 3.75
C LEU A 50 11.37 -21.45 3.91
N ALA A 51 12.08 -20.53 4.54
CA ALA A 51 13.53 -20.63 4.70
C ALA A 51 13.97 -21.61 5.81
N LEU A 52 13.10 -21.86 6.80
CA LEU A 52 13.39 -22.72 7.96
C LEU A 52 12.87 -24.17 7.82
N PHE A 53 12.12 -24.47 6.76
CA PHE A 53 11.65 -25.82 6.43
C PHE A 53 12.30 -26.28 5.13
#